data_AF-A0A9F5J2H1-F1
#
_entry.id   AF-A0A9F5J2H1-F1
#
_cell.length_a   1.000
_cell.length_b   1.000
_cell.length_c   1.000
_cell.angle_alpha   90.00
_cell.angle_beta   90.00
_cell.angle_gamma   90.00
#
_symmetry.space_group_name_H-M   'P 1'
#
loop_
_entity.id
_entity.type
_entity.pdbx_description
1 polymer ?
#
loop_
_entity_poly.entity_id
_entity_poly.type
_entity_poly.pdbx_seq_one_letter_code
_entity_poly.pdbx_strand_id
1 'polypeptide(L)'
;MPRVIANEVPLEGQRCPVNQSTVCEKIMELLGQNEVDHRQRKVVILSQDRFYKVLTAEQKARALKGQYNFDHPDAFDNDLMETTLKNIIDGQAVEVPTYDFVTHSRLPETTMVYPADVLLFEGILVFYNQDIRDMFHLRLFVDTDSDVRLSRRVLRDMKRGRDLEQILTQYTTFVKPAFEEFCLPTKKYADVIIPRGVDNMVAINLIVQHIQDILSGDLCKWHRGAANGHGRSSKRPFPEQADSIPLLASGKRSHLESSSRPH
;
A
#
# COMPACT_ATOMS: atom_id res chain seq x y z
N MET A 1 -11.39 -17.06 -5.84
CA MET A 1 -10.10 -16.76 -5.17
C MET A 1 -10.13 -15.30 -4.77
N PRO A 2 -9.77 -14.96 -3.52
CA PRO A 2 -9.75 -13.58 -3.04
C PRO A 2 -8.80 -12.72 -3.85
N ARG A 3 -9.14 -11.44 -4.02
CA ARG A 3 -8.19 -10.43 -4.49
C ARG A 3 -7.49 -9.81 -3.30
N VAL A 4 -6.17 -9.84 -3.30
CA VAL A 4 -5.35 -9.20 -2.27
C VAL A 4 -4.92 -7.82 -2.75
N ILE A 5 -5.40 -6.79 -2.06
CA ILE A 5 -4.97 -5.40 -2.25
C ILE A 5 -4.08 -5.06 -1.07
N ALA A 6 -2.82 -4.78 -1.33
CA ALA A 6 -1.87 -4.40 -0.30
C ALA A 6 -1.74 -2.88 -0.23
N ASN A 7 -1.69 -2.36 0.99
CA ASN A 7 -1.59 -0.94 1.28
C ASN A 7 -0.39 -0.69 2.20
N GLU A 8 0.74 -0.29 1.61
CA GLU A 8 1.90 0.11 2.38
C GLU A 8 1.71 1.53 2.89
N VAL A 9 1.69 1.69 4.21
CA VAL A 9 1.47 2.96 4.90
C VAL A 9 2.73 3.31 5.67
N PRO A 10 3.64 4.12 5.08
CA PRO A 10 4.87 4.47 5.74
C PRO A 10 4.62 5.29 6.99
N LEU A 11 5.27 4.89 8.08
CA LEU A 11 5.58 5.73 9.24
C LEU A 11 4.41 6.41 9.99
N GLU A 12 3.16 6.07 9.72
CA GLU A 12 2.07 6.20 10.70
C GLU A 12 2.13 5.04 11.70
N GLY A 13 3.33 4.68 12.19
CA GLY A 13 3.59 3.38 12.82
C GLY A 13 2.57 3.02 13.90
N GLN A 14 1.94 1.85 13.86
CA GLN A 14 1.04 1.33 14.89
C GLN A 14 -0.25 2.15 15.08
N ARG A 15 -1.28 1.70 14.36
CA ARG A 15 -2.71 2.08 14.40
C ARG A 15 -3.14 2.70 15.73
N CYS A 16 -3.65 3.93 15.72
CA CYS A 16 -4.27 4.51 16.91
C CYS A 16 -5.58 3.77 17.24
N PRO A 17 -5.85 3.35 18.49
CA PRO A 17 -7.16 2.82 18.85
C PRO A 17 -8.27 3.88 18.78
N VAL A 18 -7.91 5.17 18.72
CA VAL A 18 -8.86 6.28 18.85
C VAL A 18 -8.63 7.35 17.77
N ASN A 19 -9.61 7.45 16.85
CA ASN A 19 -9.92 8.60 15.99
C ASN A 19 -8.99 8.95 14.80
N GLN A 20 -8.20 8.01 14.27
CA GLN A 20 -7.62 8.19 12.93
C GLN A 20 -7.91 6.95 12.07
N SER A 21 -8.89 7.07 11.17
CA SER A 21 -9.20 6.04 10.18
C SER A 21 -8.05 5.94 9.17
N THR A 22 -7.52 4.73 8.96
CA THR A 22 -6.59 4.50 7.85
C THR A 22 -7.33 4.55 6.52
N VAL A 23 -6.61 4.61 5.41
CA VAL A 23 -7.20 4.46 4.06
C VAL A 23 -8.05 3.19 3.98
N CYS A 24 -7.55 2.07 4.53
CA CYS A 24 -8.29 0.80 4.55
C CYS A 24 -9.57 0.88 5.40
N GLU A 25 -9.53 1.49 6.59
CA GLU A 25 -10.74 1.68 7.41
C GLU A 25 -11.77 2.56 6.71
N LYS A 26 -11.34 3.61 6.01
CA LYS A 26 -12.25 4.47 5.25
C LYS A 26 -12.88 3.74 4.06
N ILE A 27 -12.12 2.87 3.39
CA ILE A 27 -12.64 1.98 2.34
C ILE A 27 -13.71 1.05 2.91
N MET A 28 -13.46 0.41 4.06
CA MET A 28 -14.42 -0.48 4.71
C MET A 28 -15.71 0.24 5.12
N GLU A 29 -15.59 1.47 5.63
CA GLU A 29 -16.72 2.34 5.98
C GLU A 29 -17.58 2.65 4.74
N LEU A 30 -16.97 3.09 3.65
CA LEU A 30 -17.67 3.45 2.41
C LEU A 30 -18.30 2.24 1.70
N LEU A 31 -17.76 1.04 1.91
CA LEU A 31 -18.33 -0.23 1.43
C LEU A 31 -19.41 -0.80 2.37
N GLY A 32 -19.67 -0.17 3.51
CA GLY A 32 -20.62 -0.65 4.52
C GLY A 32 -20.20 -1.94 5.22
N GLN A 33 -18.95 -2.39 5.08
CA GLN A 33 -18.51 -3.69 5.61
C GLN A 33 -18.31 -3.68 7.13
N ASN A 34 -18.25 -2.51 7.75
CA ASN A 34 -18.14 -2.37 9.20
C ASN A 34 -19.41 -2.82 9.94
N GLU A 35 -20.58 -2.70 9.30
CA GLU A 35 -21.88 -3.09 9.84
C GLU A 35 -22.23 -4.56 9.55
N VAL A 36 -21.46 -5.21 8.68
CA VAL A 36 -21.64 -6.63 8.32
C VAL A 36 -20.96 -7.50 9.38
N ASP A 37 -21.65 -8.58 9.77
CA ASP A 37 -21.09 -9.60 10.65
C ASP A 37 -19.75 -10.12 10.11
N HIS A 38 -18.76 -10.23 10.99
CA HIS A 38 -17.40 -10.63 10.65
C HIS A 38 -17.30 -11.95 9.87
N ARG A 39 -18.26 -12.87 10.00
CA ARG A 39 -18.29 -14.15 9.27
C ARG A 39 -18.83 -14.03 7.83
N GLN A 40 -19.50 -12.92 7.53
CA GLN A 40 -20.16 -12.66 6.24
C GLN A 40 -19.52 -11.50 5.47
N ARG A 41 -18.47 -10.88 6.01
CA ARG A 41 -17.75 -9.80 5.35
C ARG A 41 -17.14 -10.30 4.04
N LYS A 42 -17.38 -9.53 2.98
CA LYS A 42 -16.77 -9.77 1.66
C LYS A 42 -15.40 -9.08 1.53
N VAL A 43 -15.15 -8.07 2.36
CA VAL A 43 -13.88 -7.38 2.44
C VAL A 43 -13.37 -7.44 3.87
N VAL A 44 -12.11 -7.80 4.04
CA VAL A 44 -11.47 -7.91 5.36
C VAL A 44 -10.16 -7.13 5.38
N ILE A 45 -9.84 -6.50 6.51
CA ILE A 45 -8.54 -5.86 6.74
C ILE A 45 -7.68 -6.81 7.56
N LEU A 46 -6.43 -6.99 7.14
CA LEU A 46 -5.39 -7.65 7.91
C LEU A 46 -4.18 -6.71 8.04
N SER A 47 -3.69 -6.54 9.26
CA SER A 47 -2.56 -5.65 9.55
C SER A 47 -1.28 -6.45 9.79
N GLN A 48 -0.19 -6.01 9.18
CA GLN A 48 1.16 -6.54 9.37
C GLN A 48 1.60 -6.49 10.84
N ASP A 49 1.12 -5.51 11.61
CA ASP A 49 1.46 -5.37 13.04
C ASP A 49 0.99 -6.59 13.87
N ARG A 50 0.06 -7.40 13.36
CA ARG A 50 -0.36 -8.65 14.04
C ARG A 50 0.72 -9.74 13.97
N PHE A 51 1.71 -9.58 13.09
CA PHE A 51 2.76 -10.54 12.82
C PHE A 51 4.11 -10.12 13.42
N TYR A 52 4.15 -9.26 14.45
CA TYR A 52 5.38 -9.09 15.22
C TYR A 52 5.80 -10.42 15.86
N LYS A 53 7.13 -10.64 15.90
CA LYS A 53 7.72 -11.78 16.58
C LYS A 53 7.50 -11.72 18.09
N VAL A 54 7.48 -12.89 18.71
CA VAL A 54 7.59 -13.01 20.16
C VAL A 54 9.02 -12.65 20.55
N LEU A 55 9.17 -11.63 21.40
CA LEU A 55 10.48 -11.13 21.82
C LEU A 55 11.10 -12.04 22.88
N THR A 56 12.43 -12.20 22.84
CA THR A 56 13.19 -12.78 23.96
C THR A 56 13.14 -11.85 25.18
N ALA A 57 13.49 -12.37 26.36
CA ALA A 57 13.54 -11.56 27.58
C ALA A 57 14.43 -10.31 27.43
N GLU A 58 15.58 -10.45 26.76
CA GLU A 58 16.51 -9.35 26.49
C GLU A 58 15.95 -8.32 25.49
N GLN A 59 15.30 -8.79 24.42
CA GLN A 59 14.64 -7.91 23.44
C GLN A 59 13.48 -7.16 24.09
N LYS A 60 12.69 -7.83 24.93
CA LYS A 60 11.59 -7.21 25.67
C LYS A 60 12.08 -6.14 26.64
N ALA A 61 13.19 -6.39 27.35
CA ALA A 61 13.81 -5.41 28.23
C ALA A 61 14.30 -4.17 27.46
N ARG A 62 14.83 -4.34 26.24
CA ARG A 62 15.18 -3.23 25.34
C ARG A 62 13.94 -2.49 24.83
N ALA A 63 12.89 -3.22 24.44
CA ALA A 63 11.65 -2.64 23.94
C ALA A 63 10.97 -1.72 24.97
N LEU A 64 10.91 -2.14 26.23
CA LEU A 64 10.36 -1.33 27.33
C LEU A 64 11.14 -0.02 27.58
N LYS A 65 12.39 0.05 27.13
CA LYS A 65 13.24 1.25 27.18
C LYS A 65 13.19 2.05 25.87
N GLY A 66 12.38 1.65 24.90
CA GLY A 66 12.34 2.24 23.56
C GLY A 66 13.58 1.94 22.69
N GLN A 67 14.37 0.93 23.08
CA GLN A 67 15.68 0.58 22.47
C GLN A 67 15.60 -0.67 21.57
N TYR A 68 14.40 -1.00 21.08
CA TYR A 68 14.19 -2.08 20.12
C TYR A 68 13.60 -1.51 18.83
N ASN A 69 14.17 -1.93 17.69
CA ASN A 69 13.73 -1.47 16.39
C ASN A 69 12.56 -2.33 15.89
N PHE A 70 11.33 -1.86 16.12
CA PHE A 70 10.12 -2.49 15.59
C PHE A 70 9.91 -2.21 14.09
N ASP A 71 10.61 -1.24 13.53
CA ASP A 71 10.49 -0.88 12.11
C ASP A 71 11.49 -1.66 11.22
N HIS A 72 12.31 -2.54 11.81
CA HIS A 72 13.22 -3.43 11.08
C HIS A 72 12.49 -4.66 10.53
N PRO A 73 12.77 -5.15 9.31
CA PRO A 73 12.14 -6.35 8.74
C PRO A 73 12.19 -7.59 9.66
N ASP A 74 13.29 -7.76 10.41
CA ASP A 74 13.46 -8.89 11.34
C ASP A 74 12.50 -8.87 12.53
N ALA A 75 11.84 -7.73 12.82
CA ALA A 75 10.83 -7.66 13.86
C ALA A 75 9.55 -8.43 13.51
N PHE A 76 9.34 -8.70 12.21
CA PHE A 76 8.17 -9.39 11.69
C PHE A 76 8.41 -10.89 11.46
N ASP A 77 7.39 -11.67 11.75
CA ASP A 77 7.28 -13.10 11.54
C ASP A 77 6.81 -13.36 10.11
N ASN A 78 7.74 -13.23 9.16
CA ASN A 78 7.42 -13.32 7.72
C ASN A 78 6.91 -14.70 7.31
N ASP A 79 7.42 -15.77 7.92
CA ASP A 79 6.98 -17.14 7.63
C ASP A 79 5.50 -17.35 8.01
N LEU A 80 5.11 -16.84 9.20
CA LEU A 80 3.72 -16.86 9.63
C LEU A 80 2.84 -15.99 8.72
N MET A 81 3.31 -14.79 8.39
CA MET A 81 2.60 -13.85 7.52
C MET A 81 2.35 -14.47 6.13
N GLU A 82 3.37 -15.05 5.52
CA GLU A 82 3.29 -15.72 4.23
C GLU A 82 2.31 -16.90 4.27
N THR A 83 2.43 -17.76 5.28
CA THR A 83 1.56 -18.92 5.46
C THR A 83 0.10 -18.50 5.66
N THR A 84 -0.16 -17.48 6.48
CA THR A 84 -1.50 -16.93 6.69
C THR A 84 -2.09 -16.38 5.39
N LEU A 85 -1.31 -15.61 4.62
CA LEU A 85 -1.77 -15.06 3.35
C LEU A 85 -2.12 -16.15 2.33
N LYS A 86 -1.28 -17.18 2.20
CA LYS A 86 -1.54 -18.34 1.34
C LYS A 86 -2.85 -19.03 1.71
N ASN A 87 -3.05 -19.33 2.99
CA ASN A 87 -4.28 -19.98 3.46
C ASN A 87 -5.52 -19.13 3.19
N ILE A 88 -5.44 -17.80 3.34
CA ILE A 88 -6.55 -16.90 2.99
C ILE A 88 -6.84 -16.96 1.48
N ILE A 89 -5.80 -16.89 0.64
CA ILE A 89 -5.92 -16.95 -0.84
C ILE A 89 -6.56 -18.28 -1.28
N ASP A 90 -6.25 -19.37 -0.58
CA ASP A 90 -6.84 -20.70 -0.80
C ASP A 90 -8.28 -20.81 -0.27
N GLY A 91 -8.83 -19.75 0.31
CA GLY A 91 -10.20 -19.70 0.81
C GLY A 91 -10.39 -20.42 2.14
N GLN A 92 -9.31 -20.58 2.93
CA GLN A 92 -9.37 -21.16 4.27
C GLN A 92 -9.66 -20.08 5.32
N ALA A 93 -10.40 -20.48 6.35
CA ALA A 93 -10.55 -19.65 7.53
C ALA A 93 -9.27 -19.78 8.38
N VAL A 94 -8.70 -18.65 8.81
CA VAL A 94 -7.39 -18.62 9.48
C VAL A 94 -7.47 -17.93 10.85
N GLU A 95 -6.71 -18.44 11.80
CA GLU A 95 -6.48 -17.76 13.07
C GLU A 95 -5.32 -16.78 12.94
N VAL A 96 -5.58 -15.51 13.25
CA VAL A 96 -4.57 -14.45 13.19
C VAL A 96 -4.19 -14.04 14.62
N PRO A 97 -2.89 -13.95 14.95
CA PRO A 97 -2.45 -13.53 16.27
C PRO A 97 -2.97 -12.15 16.67
N THR A 98 -3.13 -11.90 17.96
CA THR A 98 -3.33 -10.54 18.49
C THR A 98 -2.03 -10.06 19.12
N TYR A 99 -1.58 -8.85 18.78
CA TYR A 99 -0.36 -8.27 19.34
C TYR A 99 -0.70 -7.11 20.27
N ASP A 100 -0.14 -7.13 21.47
CA ASP A 100 -0.25 -6.04 22.44
C ASP A 100 1.00 -5.17 22.42
N PHE A 101 0.80 -3.91 22.03
CA PHE A 101 1.85 -2.91 21.94
C PHE A 101 2.30 -2.34 23.30
N VAL A 102 1.49 -2.53 24.36
CA VAL A 102 1.83 -2.09 25.71
C VAL A 102 2.80 -3.10 26.34
N THR A 103 2.48 -4.39 26.24
CA THR A 103 3.33 -5.45 26.79
C THR A 103 4.38 -5.97 25.83
N HIS A 104 4.39 -5.52 24.56
CA HIS A 104 5.26 -6.00 23.49
C HIS A 104 5.23 -7.53 23.33
N SER A 105 4.03 -8.12 23.38
CA SER A 105 3.84 -9.56 23.28
C SER A 105 2.61 -9.95 22.47
N ARG A 106 2.64 -11.16 21.94
CA ARG A 106 1.49 -11.83 21.34
C ARG A 106 0.57 -12.34 22.44
N LEU A 107 -0.72 -12.05 22.34
CA LEU A 107 -1.72 -12.49 23.29
C LEU A 107 -2.13 -13.95 22.99
N PRO A 108 -2.61 -14.71 24.01
CA PRO A 108 -3.13 -16.06 23.79
C PRO A 108 -4.34 -16.08 22.84
N GLU A 109 -5.17 -15.04 22.88
CA GLU A 109 -6.32 -14.91 22.00
C GLU A 109 -5.93 -14.58 20.56
N THR A 110 -6.49 -15.36 19.64
CA THR A 110 -6.42 -15.14 18.19
C THR A 110 -7.74 -14.55 17.69
N THR A 111 -7.69 -13.90 16.53
CA THR A 111 -8.87 -13.42 15.82
C THR A 111 -9.09 -14.29 14.60
N MET A 112 -10.29 -14.85 14.47
CA MET A 112 -10.66 -15.65 13.31
C MET A 112 -10.94 -14.75 12.11
N VAL A 113 -10.24 -14.98 11.00
CA VAL A 113 -10.51 -14.34 9.71
C VAL A 113 -11.14 -15.38 8.79
N TYR A 114 -12.37 -15.10 8.37
CA TYR A 114 -13.12 -15.96 7.47
C TYR A 114 -12.80 -15.63 6.00
N PRO A 115 -13.03 -16.58 5.08
CA PRO A 115 -12.82 -16.35 3.65
C PRO A 115 -13.60 -15.13 3.16
N ALA A 116 -12.95 -14.29 2.37
CA ALA A 116 -13.49 -13.05 1.84
C ALA A 116 -13.17 -12.92 0.34
N ASP A 117 -13.92 -12.08 -0.36
CA ASP A 117 -13.69 -11.80 -1.79
C ASP A 117 -12.50 -10.87 -1.98
N VAL A 118 -12.26 -9.95 -1.04
CA VAL A 118 -11.14 -9.00 -1.05
C VAL A 118 -10.44 -8.95 0.31
N LEU A 119 -9.12 -9.07 0.31
CA LEU A 119 -8.25 -8.86 1.46
C LEU A 119 -7.50 -7.54 1.31
N LEU A 120 -7.70 -6.62 2.25
CA LEU A 120 -6.91 -5.41 2.39
C LEU A 120 -5.76 -5.69 3.38
N PHE A 121 -4.54 -5.84 2.87
CA PHE A 121 -3.37 -6.10 3.70
C PHE A 121 -2.55 -4.82 3.93
N GLU A 122 -2.55 -4.29 5.16
CA GLU A 122 -1.90 -3.02 5.48
C GLU A 122 -0.66 -3.18 6.39
N GLY A 123 0.36 -2.37 6.18
CA GLY A 123 1.56 -2.37 7.02
C GLY A 123 2.67 -1.44 6.53
N ILE A 124 3.77 -1.36 7.29
CA ILE A 124 4.91 -0.48 6.97
C ILE A 124 5.91 -1.13 6.00
N LEU A 125 5.91 -2.45 5.88
CA LEU A 125 6.88 -3.24 5.11
C LEU A 125 6.21 -4.39 4.35
N VAL A 126 4.96 -4.21 3.92
CA VAL A 126 4.21 -5.25 3.20
C VAL A 126 4.83 -5.56 1.83
N PHE A 127 5.53 -4.60 1.22
CA PHE A 127 6.23 -4.79 -0.06
C PHE A 127 7.67 -5.24 0.09
N TYR A 128 8.20 -5.39 1.31
CA TYR A 128 9.61 -5.69 1.53
C TYR A 128 10.00 -7.10 1.06
N ASN A 129 9.31 -8.13 1.58
CA ASN A 129 9.54 -9.52 1.20
C ASN A 129 8.94 -9.79 -0.19
N GLN A 130 9.72 -10.42 -1.08
CA GLN A 130 9.30 -10.70 -2.45
C GLN A 130 8.17 -11.72 -2.54
N ASP A 131 8.28 -12.83 -1.82
CA ASP A 131 7.30 -13.93 -1.87
C ASP A 131 5.91 -13.43 -1.45
N ILE A 132 5.84 -12.55 -0.44
CA ILE A 132 4.61 -11.90 -0.01
C ILE A 132 4.13 -10.87 -1.02
N ARG A 133 5.04 -10.04 -1.54
CA ARG A 133 4.71 -9.01 -2.53
C ARG A 133 4.10 -9.60 -3.81
N ASP A 134 4.57 -10.76 -4.23
CA ASP A 134 4.12 -11.43 -5.46
C ASP A 134 2.70 -12.05 -5.30
N MET A 135 2.14 -12.08 -4.08
CA MET A 135 0.74 -12.47 -3.82
C MET A 135 -0.27 -11.34 -4.05
N PHE A 136 0.19 -10.09 -4.20
CA PHE A 136 -0.69 -8.93 -4.30
C PHE A 136 -1.16 -8.69 -5.72
N HIS A 137 -2.44 -8.38 -5.86
CA HIS A 137 -3.08 -8.08 -7.13
C HIS A 137 -3.10 -6.57 -7.44
N LEU A 138 -3.06 -5.75 -6.39
CA LEU A 138 -2.97 -4.30 -6.46
C LEU A 138 -2.13 -3.81 -5.28
N ARG A 139 -1.11 -3.00 -5.56
CA ARG A 139 -0.16 -2.47 -4.56
C ARG A 139 -0.33 -0.96 -4.45
N LEU A 140 -0.86 -0.52 -3.33
CA LEU A 140 -1.07 0.88 -2.97
C LEU A 140 0.03 1.35 -2.03
N PHE A 141 0.61 2.51 -2.29
CA PHE A 141 1.56 3.15 -1.37
C PHE A 141 1.02 4.51 -0.97
N VAL A 142 0.79 4.71 0.33
CA VAL A 142 0.34 6.01 0.85
C VAL A 142 1.54 6.92 1.03
N ASP A 143 1.59 8.01 0.26
CA ASP A 143 2.71 8.95 0.29
C ASP A 143 2.32 10.20 1.07
N THR A 144 3.06 10.45 2.15
CA THR A 144 2.88 11.62 3.02
C THR A 144 4.25 12.06 3.50
N ASP A 145 4.46 13.36 3.63
CA ASP A 145 5.74 13.93 4.02
C ASP A 145 6.15 13.49 5.43
N SER A 146 7.46 13.38 5.66
CA SER A 146 8.01 12.83 6.91
C SER A 146 7.67 13.64 8.15
N ASP A 147 7.60 14.96 8.01
CA ASP A 147 7.22 15.90 9.05
C ASP A 147 5.73 15.81 9.41
N VAL A 148 4.85 15.69 8.42
CA VAL A 148 3.42 15.46 8.62
C VAL A 148 3.21 14.13 9.36
N ARG A 149 3.89 13.07 8.93
CA ARG A 149 3.84 11.75 9.60
C ARG A 149 4.37 11.80 11.03
N LEU A 150 5.50 12.49 11.26
CA LEU A 150 6.06 12.68 12.60
C LEU A 150 5.08 13.44 13.50
N SER A 151 4.47 14.52 13.01
CA SER A 151 3.47 15.29 13.76
C SER A 151 2.27 14.41 14.16
N ARG A 152 1.75 13.60 13.23
CA ARG A 152 0.66 12.65 13.52
C ARG A 152 1.08 11.61 14.58
N ARG A 153 2.28 11.05 14.45
CA ARG A 153 2.86 10.08 15.40
C ARG A 153 3.02 10.66 16.79
N VAL A 154 3.58 11.86 16.93
CA VAL A 154 3.78 12.53 18.22
C VAL A 154 2.44 12.74 18.92
N LEU A 155 1.45 13.33 18.25
CA LEU A 155 0.12 13.55 18.83
C LEU A 155 -0.56 12.26 19.28
N ARG A 156 -0.37 11.19 18.51
CA ARG A 156 -0.93 9.87 18.81
C ARG A 156 -0.25 9.19 19.99
N ASP A 157 1.07 9.14 20.00
CA ASP A 157 1.83 8.43 21.04
C ASP A 157 1.81 9.19 22.38
N MET A 158 1.69 10.52 22.36
CA MET A 158 1.41 11.31 23.57
C MET A 158 0.05 10.96 24.18
N LYS A 159 -0.99 10.74 23.37
CA LYS A 159 -2.30 10.28 23.86
C LYS A 159 -2.24 8.88 24.50
N ARG A 160 -1.21 8.09 24.19
CA ARG A 160 -0.94 6.78 24.81
C ARG A 160 -0.08 6.89 26.08
N GLY A 161 0.20 8.12 26.55
CA GLY A 161 0.99 8.36 27.76
C GLY A 161 2.49 8.22 27.57
N ARG A 162 3.01 8.20 26.33
CA ARG A 162 4.46 8.22 26.08
C ARG A 162 5.00 9.64 26.20
N ASP A 163 6.22 9.76 26.71
CA ASP A 163 6.93 11.03 26.82
C ASP A 163 7.41 11.54 25.45
N LEU A 164 7.39 12.86 25.27
CA LEU A 164 7.75 13.50 24.00
C LEU A 164 9.23 13.25 23.63
N GLU A 165 10.14 13.38 24.58
CA GLU A 165 11.57 13.19 24.34
C GLU A 165 11.87 11.74 23.94
N GLN A 166 11.20 10.78 24.59
CA GLN A 166 11.27 9.37 24.22
C GLN A 166 10.74 9.10 22.81
N ILE A 167 9.60 9.69 22.43
CA ILE A 167 9.03 9.54 21.09
C ILE A 167 10.00 10.06 20.03
N LEU A 168 10.55 11.27 20.24
CA LEU A 168 11.47 11.89 19.29
C LEU A 168 12.78 11.11 19.20
N THR A 169 13.33 10.67 20.33
CA THR A 169 14.55 9.86 20.37
C THR A 169 14.35 8.53 19.65
N GLN A 170 13.24 7.84 19.88
CA GLN A 170 12.91 6.61 19.17
C GLN A 170 12.77 6.86 17.67
N TYR A 171 12.12 7.97 17.29
CA TYR A 171 11.92 8.33 15.90
C TYR A 171 13.23 8.56 15.16
N THR A 172 14.13 9.38 15.72
CA THR A 172 15.42 9.70 15.11
C THR A 172 16.38 8.51 15.09
N THR A 173 16.32 7.66 16.12
CA THR A 173 17.26 6.53 16.27
C THR A 173 16.88 5.32 15.43
N PHE A 174 15.58 5.00 15.34
CA PHE A 174 15.13 3.75 14.71
C PHE A 174 14.21 3.99 13.53
N VAL A 175 13.16 4.78 13.74
CA VAL A 175 12.03 4.87 12.82
C VAL A 175 12.42 5.51 11.49
N LYS A 176 13.05 6.68 11.54
CA LYS A 176 13.48 7.41 10.35
C LYS A 176 14.52 6.61 9.54
N PRO A 177 15.61 6.10 10.16
CA PRO A 177 16.55 5.24 9.45
C PRO A 177 15.90 4.00 8.83
N ALA A 178 15.07 3.27 9.58
CA ALA A 178 14.40 2.07 9.08
C ALA A 178 13.45 2.36 7.92
N PHE A 179 12.75 3.50 7.95
CA PHE A 179 11.95 3.93 6.81
C PHE A 179 12.78 4.22 5.58
N GLU A 180 13.83 5.04 5.72
CA GLU A 180 14.69 5.41 4.60
C GLU A 180 15.40 4.19 3.99
N GLU A 181 15.76 3.22 4.84
CA GLU A 181 16.48 2.01 4.44
C GLU A 181 15.58 0.90 3.89
N PHE A 182 14.42 0.63 4.51
CA PHE A 182 13.62 -0.56 4.20
C PHE A 182 12.28 -0.26 3.51
N CYS A 183 11.60 0.84 3.86
CA CYS A 183 10.24 1.15 3.39
C CYS A 183 10.22 2.12 2.19
N LEU A 184 11.05 3.17 2.19
CA LEU A 184 11.10 4.10 1.07
C LEU A 184 11.53 3.42 -0.24
N PRO A 185 12.50 2.48 -0.26
CA PRO A 185 12.87 1.78 -1.49
C PRO A 185 11.78 0.88 -2.06
N THR A 186 10.82 0.44 -1.26
CA THR A 186 9.72 -0.44 -1.71
C THR A 186 8.60 0.32 -2.41
N LYS A 187 8.56 1.66 -2.28
CA LYS A 187 7.66 2.55 -3.05
C LYS A 187 7.68 2.29 -4.55
N LYS A 188 8.83 1.88 -5.11
CA LYS A 188 8.98 1.54 -6.54
C LYS A 188 8.14 0.35 -7.00
N TYR A 189 7.65 -0.47 -6.07
CA TYR A 189 6.80 -1.62 -6.36
C TYR A 189 5.30 -1.29 -6.34
N ALA A 190 4.93 -0.06 -5.97
CA ALA A 190 3.54 0.36 -5.95
C ALA A 190 3.00 0.49 -7.38
N ASP A 191 1.79 -0.03 -7.59
CA ASP A 191 1.04 0.20 -8.83
C ASP A 191 0.36 1.58 -8.79
N VAL A 192 -0.05 2.02 -7.60
CA VAL A 192 -0.70 3.33 -7.37
C VAL A 192 -0.13 3.99 -6.12
N ILE A 193 0.21 5.28 -6.22
CA ILE A 193 0.62 6.12 -5.10
C ILE A 193 -0.56 7.01 -4.68
N ILE A 194 -0.93 6.98 -3.40
CA ILE A 194 -2.01 7.77 -2.82
C ILE A 194 -1.41 8.90 -1.98
N PRO A 195 -1.37 10.15 -2.49
CA PRO A 195 -0.89 11.26 -1.69
C PRO A 195 -1.89 11.63 -0.60
N ARG A 196 -1.40 12.15 0.53
CA ARG A 196 -2.18 12.68 1.69
C ARG A 196 -2.98 11.64 2.49
N GLY A 197 -2.99 10.37 2.07
CA GLY A 197 -3.69 9.30 2.78
C GLY A 197 -5.20 9.52 2.86
N VAL A 198 -5.76 9.48 4.07
CA VAL A 198 -7.22 9.53 4.31
C VAL A 198 -7.89 10.80 3.77
N ASP A 199 -7.16 11.91 3.68
CA ASP A 199 -7.69 13.18 3.18
C ASP A 199 -7.95 13.16 1.66
N ASN A 200 -7.43 12.16 0.94
CA ASN A 200 -7.59 12.03 -0.50
C ASN A 200 -8.83 11.18 -0.85
N MET A 201 -10.00 11.75 -0.60
CA MET A 201 -11.28 11.09 -0.88
C MET A 201 -11.47 10.69 -2.35
N VAL A 202 -10.84 11.42 -3.30
CA VAL A 202 -10.89 11.06 -4.72
C VAL A 202 -10.20 9.72 -4.96
N ALA A 203 -8.98 9.55 -4.44
CA ALA A 203 -8.26 8.28 -4.55
C ALA A 203 -8.98 7.15 -3.82
N ILE A 204 -9.50 7.41 -2.61
CA ILE A 204 -10.28 6.43 -1.86
C ILE A 204 -11.51 5.97 -2.64
N ASN A 205 -12.29 6.90 -3.20
CA ASN A 205 -13.48 6.57 -3.97
C ASN A 205 -13.16 5.75 -5.22
N LEU A 206 -12.01 5.99 -5.87
CA LEU A 206 -11.55 5.16 -7.00
C LEU A 206 -11.28 3.72 -6.57
N ILE A 207 -10.61 3.52 -5.42
CA ILE A 207 -10.36 2.17 -4.88
C ILE A 207 -11.66 1.51 -4.43
N VAL A 208 -12.57 2.25 -3.79
CA VAL A 208 -13.90 1.76 -3.39
C VAL A 208 -14.69 1.28 -4.60
N GLN A 209 -14.74 2.08 -5.68
CA GLN A 209 -15.43 1.70 -6.92
C GLN A 209 -14.79 0.44 -7.52
N HIS A 210 -13.46 0.37 -7.57
CA HIS A 210 -12.77 -0.81 -8.08
C HIS A 210 -13.11 -2.07 -7.28
N ILE A 211 -13.18 -1.97 -5.95
CA ILE A 211 -13.60 -3.08 -5.08
C ILE A 211 -15.06 -3.45 -5.34
N GLN A 212 -15.96 -2.47 -5.48
CA GLN A 212 -17.36 -2.75 -5.82
C GLN A 212 -17.49 -3.53 -7.14
N ASP A 213 -16.70 -3.18 -8.16
CA ASP A 213 -16.69 -3.87 -9.46
C ASP A 213 -16.15 -5.31 -9.34
N ILE A 214 -15.22 -5.57 -8.41
CA ILE A 214 -14.78 -6.93 -8.06
C ILE A 214 -15.94 -7.70 -7.44
N LEU A 215 -16.62 -7.10 -6.45
CA LEU A 215 -17.70 -7.74 -5.69
C LEU A 215 -18.96 -8.00 -6.53
N SER A 216 -19.24 -7.16 -7.53
CA SER A 216 -20.36 -7.34 -8.48
C SER A 216 -20.05 -8.35 -9.59
N GLY A 217 -18.76 -8.70 -9.77
CA GLY A 217 -18.29 -9.56 -10.86
C GLY A 217 -18.24 -8.87 -12.23
N ASP A 218 -18.32 -7.54 -12.28
CA ASP A 218 -18.35 -6.78 -13.54
C ASP A 218 -17.00 -6.75 -14.26
N LEU A 219 -15.88 -6.88 -13.54
CA LEU A 219 -14.53 -6.99 -14.15
C LEU A 219 -14.36 -8.26 -15.02
N CYS A 220 -15.12 -9.33 -14.73
CA CYS A 220 -15.15 -10.55 -15.54
C CYS A 220 -15.96 -10.38 -16.84
N LYS A 221 -16.74 -9.29 -16.99
CA LYS A 221 -17.48 -8.97 -18.22
C LYS A 221 -16.61 -8.19 -19.21
N TRP A 222 -15.77 -7.28 -18.70
CA TRP A 222 -14.85 -6.49 -19.54
C TRP A 222 -13.80 -7.35 -20.27
N HIS A 223 -13.19 -8.32 -19.58
CA HIS A 223 -12.26 -9.26 -20.22
C HIS A 223 -12.93 -10.19 -21.24
N ARG A 224 -14.20 -10.56 -21.05
CA ARG A 224 -14.98 -11.34 -22.02
C ARG A 224 -15.42 -10.54 -23.25
N GLY A 225 -15.65 -9.24 -23.10
CA GLY A 225 -15.95 -8.32 -24.21
C GLY A 225 -14.77 -8.14 -25.18
N ALA A 226 -13.53 -8.16 -24.67
CA ALA A 226 -12.32 -8.09 -25.49
C ALA A 226 -12.07 -9.39 -26.28
N ALA A 227 -12.40 -10.56 -25.71
CA ALA A 227 -12.20 -11.86 -26.36
C ALA A 227 -13.24 -12.19 -27.46
N ASN A 228 -14.45 -11.60 -27.40
CA ASN A 228 -15.52 -11.83 -28.38
C ASN A 228 -15.61 -10.75 -29.48
N GLY A 229 -14.66 -9.82 -29.53
CA GLY A 229 -14.67 -8.70 -30.47
C GLY A 229 -13.51 -8.70 -31.46
N HIS A 230 -13.40 -9.71 -32.34
CA HIS A 230 -12.65 -9.59 -33.60
C HIS A 230 -13.52 -10.05 -34.78
N GLY A 231 -14.48 -9.18 -35.11
CA GLY A 231 -15.09 -9.15 -36.44
C GLY A 231 -14.15 -8.49 -37.45
N ARG A 232 -13.90 -9.20 -38.55
CA ARG A 232 -13.59 -8.70 -39.91
C ARG A 232 -12.60 -7.53 -40.04
N SER A 233 -11.36 -7.88 -40.38
CA SER A 233 -10.44 -6.99 -41.10
C SER A 233 -11.07 -6.57 -42.43
N SER A 234 -11.41 -5.29 -42.56
CA SER A 234 -11.65 -4.66 -43.86
C SER A 234 -10.50 -3.69 -44.13
N LYS A 235 -9.54 -4.16 -44.93
CA LYS A 235 -8.48 -3.32 -45.51
C LYS A 235 -9.15 -2.29 -46.43
N ARG A 236 -8.93 -1.00 -46.18
CA ARG A 236 -9.16 0.06 -47.17
C ARG A 236 -7.82 0.37 -47.86
N PRO A 237 -7.73 0.36 -49.21
CA PRO A 237 -6.53 0.77 -49.90
C PRO A 237 -6.49 2.31 -50.03
N PHE A 238 -5.32 2.89 -49.84
CA PHE A 238 -5.04 4.28 -50.18
C PHE A 238 -4.89 4.42 -51.70
N PRO A 239 -5.42 5.46 -52.35
CA PRO A 239 -5.13 5.74 -53.75
C PRO A 239 -3.85 6.59 -53.86
N GLU A 240 -2.94 6.09 -54.69
CA GLU A 240 -1.73 6.74 -55.15
C GLU A 240 -2.05 7.50 -56.45
N GLN A 241 -1.76 8.79 -56.52
CA GLN A 241 -1.64 9.52 -57.78
C GLN A 241 -0.49 10.52 -57.70
N ALA A 242 0.52 10.27 -58.53
CA ALA A 242 1.59 11.17 -58.87
C ALA A 242 1.12 12.19 -59.92
N ASP A 243 1.62 13.43 -59.87
CA ASP A 243 2.16 14.09 -61.08
C ASP A 243 2.94 15.39 -60.77
N SER A 244 4.15 15.43 -61.33
CA SER A 244 4.87 16.57 -61.93
C SER A 244 5.57 17.68 -61.09
N ILE A 245 6.86 17.79 -61.41
CA ILE A 245 8.01 18.68 -61.08
C ILE A 245 7.85 20.06 -61.81
N PRO A 246 8.46 21.23 -61.42
CA PRO A 246 9.91 21.39 -61.40
C PRO A 246 10.64 22.35 -60.43
N LEU A 247 11.95 22.05 -60.33
CA LEU A 247 13.06 22.76 -59.69
C LEU A 247 13.17 24.25 -60.09
N LEU A 248 13.69 25.09 -59.17
CA LEU A 248 14.79 26.03 -59.50
C LEU A 248 15.62 26.46 -58.25
N ALA A 249 16.89 26.07 -58.30
CA ALA A 249 18.15 26.67 -57.83
C ALA A 249 18.26 27.74 -56.72
N SER A 250 19.21 27.45 -55.79
CA SER A 250 20.40 28.26 -55.41
C SER A 250 20.24 29.61 -54.70
N GLY A 251 20.78 29.72 -53.48
CA GLY A 251 21.06 31.02 -52.85
C GLY A 251 21.67 31.03 -51.45
N LYS A 252 22.99 30.74 -51.37
CA LYS A 252 24.01 31.24 -50.42
C LYS A 252 23.78 31.28 -48.89
N ARG A 253 24.72 30.63 -48.18
CA ARG A 253 25.16 30.86 -46.79
C ARG A 253 25.44 32.33 -46.47
N SER A 254 25.14 32.74 -45.24
CA SER A 254 26.05 33.57 -44.45
C SER A 254 25.97 33.19 -42.96
N HIS A 255 27.15 33.00 -42.37
CA HIS A 255 27.41 32.90 -40.93
C HIS A 255 27.18 34.26 -40.25
N LEU A 256 26.73 34.29 -38.99
CA LEU A 256 27.51 34.85 -37.87
C LEU A 256 26.81 34.60 -36.52
N GLU A 257 27.63 34.36 -35.50
CA GLU A 257 27.32 33.98 -34.12
C GLU A 257 26.86 35.12 -33.20
N SER A 258 26.28 34.69 -32.07
CA SER A 258 26.40 35.20 -30.70
C SER A 258 25.70 36.50 -30.30
N SER A 259 24.87 36.42 -29.25
CA SER A 259 25.02 37.26 -28.06
C SER A 259 24.14 36.79 -26.91
N SER A 260 24.76 36.72 -25.74
CA SER A 260 24.25 36.36 -24.42
C SER A 260 23.30 37.42 -23.82
N ARG A 261 22.27 36.96 -23.05
CA ARG A 261 21.68 37.44 -21.75
C ARG A 261 21.42 38.97 -21.51
N PRO A 262 20.77 39.38 -20.40
CA PRO A 262 19.62 38.84 -19.64
C PRO A 262 18.58 39.94 -19.28
N HIS A 263 17.48 39.56 -18.62
CA HIS A 263 16.93 40.23 -17.42
C HIS A 263 16.20 39.21 -16.56
#